data_AF-A0A934XPP8-F1
#
_entry.id   AF-A0A934XPP8-F1
#
_cell.length_a   1.000
_cell.length_b   1.000
_cell.length_c   1.000
_cell.angle_alpha   90.00
_cell.angle_beta   90.00
_cell.angle_gamma   90.00
#
_symmetry.space_group_name_H-M   'P 1'
#
loop_
_entity.id
_entity.type
_entity.pdbx_description
1 polymer ?
#
loop_
_entity_poly.entity_id
_entity_poly.type
_entity_poly.pdbx_seq_one_letter_code
_entity_poly.pdbx_strand_id
1 'polypeptide(L)'
;MSIAEAALYGDLVRRLRDVCAQQLAQLKGISIESERVALDDVIRAWFFTPQNDLYGLTPQRMIRNEELGIANTIPGDRLGDMFEDDCPVCAAMRAEAEAGMAAGPDHDHGWSFGLAPDSSLLDEYDPEGSDERWRIEDERMKANQAARKAEAQTLPFAGADDPDLAHDIQQERAWLDGDFQF
;
A
#
# COMPACT_ATOMS: atom_id res chain seq x y z
N MET A 1 -9.63 1.68 2.98
CA MET A 1 -9.02 1.54 4.32
C MET A 1 -8.10 2.73 4.55
N SER A 2 -8.15 3.35 5.72
CA SER A 2 -7.27 4.47 6.08
C SER A 2 -5.93 3.94 6.63
N ILE A 3 -4.86 4.73 6.48
CA ILE A 3 -3.52 4.47 7.05
C ILE A 3 -3.60 4.07 8.54
N ALA A 4 -4.49 4.72 9.29
CA ALA A 4 -4.67 4.49 10.72
C ALA A 4 -5.28 3.11 11.03
N GLU A 5 -6.12 2.57 10.15
CA GLU A 5 -6.77 1.26 10.35
C GLU A 5 -5.74 0.12 10.22
N ALA A 6 -4.90 0.14 9.19
CA ALA A 6 -3.88 -0.89 8.99
C ALA A 6 -2.83 -0.91 10.12
N ALA A 7 -2.38 0.26 10.57
CA ALA A 7 -1.49 0.36 11.73
C ALA A 7 -2.13 -0.21 13.00
N LEU A 8 -3.40 0.15 13.25
CA LEU A 8 -4.17 -0.34 14.40
C LEU A 8 -4.34 -1.86 14.39
N TYR A 9 -4.62 -2.45 13.23
CA TYR A 9 -4.73 -3.90 13.09
C TYR A 9 -3.39 -4.60 13.33
N GLY A 10 -2.28 -4.04 12.85
CA GLY A 10 -0.95 -4.55 13.15
C GLY A 10 -0.66 -4.59 14.65
N ASP A 11 -0.96 -3.49 15.36
CA ASP A 11 -0.80 -3.42 16.81
C ASP A 11 -1.68 -4.41 17.58
N LEU A 12 -2.91 -4.61 17.12
CA LEU A 12 -3.82 -5.60 17.69
C LEU A 12 -3.23 -7.01 17.56
N VAL A 13 -2.70 -7.38 16.40
CA VAL A 13 -2.07 -8.70 16.19
C VAL A 13 -0.86 -8.89 17.11
N ARG A 14 0.02 -7.89 17.23
CA ARG A 14 1.16 -7.94 18.18
C ARG A 14 0.68 -8.15 19.61
N ARG A 15 -0.35 -7.42 20.03
CA ARG A 15 -0.91 -7.51 21.39
C ARG A 15 -1.50 -8.89 21.65
N LEU A 16 -2.26 -9.45 20.71
CA LEU A 16 -2.85 -10.78 20.83
C LEU A 16 -1.77 -11.87 20.89
N ARG A 17 -0.76 -11.79 20.02
CA ARG A 17 0.40 -12.69 20.04
C ARG A 17 1.06 -12.71 21.41
N ASP A 18 1.39 -11.54 21.95
CA ASP A 18 2.12 -11.44 23.20
C ASP A 18 1.31 -11.96 24.40
N VAL A 19 0.01 -11.66 24.46
CA VAL A 19 -0.88 -12.19 25.50
C VAL A 19 -1.04 -13.71 25.38
N CYS A 20 -1.20 -14.22 24.15
CA CYS A 20 -1.31 -15.65 23.89
C CYS A 20 -0.02 -16.39 24.28
N ALA A 21 1.15 -15.86 23.92
CA ALA A 21 2.45 -16.40 24.28
C ALA A 21 2.61 -16.53 25.80
N GLN A 22 2.21 -15.49 26.55
CA GLN A 22 2.25 -15.51 28.02
C GLN A 22 1.36 -16.62 28.61
N GLN A 23 0.11 -16.71 28.14
CA GLN A 23 -0.84 -17.71 28.64
C GLN A 23 -0.41 -19.13 28.29
N LEU A 24 0.04 -19.37 27.05
CA LEU A 24 0.49 -20.69 26.62
C LEU A 24 1.77 -21.12 27.32
N ALA A 25 2.72 -20.21 27.52
CA ALA A 25 3.95 -20.50 28.24
C ALA A 25 3.67 -20.92 29.69
N GLN A 26 2.74 -20.22 30.36
CA GLN A 26 2.28 -20.58 31.70
C GLN A 26 1.63 -21.97 31.73
N LEU A 27 0.77 -22.29 30.76
CA LEU A 27 0.06 -23.58 30.69
C LEU A 27 0.99 -24.75 30.36
N LYS A 28 1.94 -24.55 29.45
CA LYS A 28 2.87 -25.60 28.97
C LYS A 28 4.13 -25.74 29.83
N GLY A 29 4.39 -24.78 30.72
CA GLY A 29 5.60 -24.77 31.53
C GLY A 29 6.88 -24.50 30.73
N ILE A 30 6.78 -23.74 29.64
CA ILE A 30 7.92 -23.36 28.80
C ILE A 30 8.16 -21.84 28.82
N SER A 31 9.18 -21.35 28.14
CA SER A 31 9.46 -19.91 28.10
C SER A 31 8.46 -19.15 27.21
N ILE A 32 8.14 -17.92 27.61
CA ILE A 32 7.29 -17.00 26.81
C ILE A 32 7.89 -16.79 25.43
N GLU A 33 9.21 -16.66 25.35
CA GLU A 33 9.90 -16.44 24.08
C GLU A 33 9.75 -17.62 23.12
N SER A 34 9.77 -18.87 23.63
CA SER A 34 9.54 -20.04 22.79
C SER A 34 8.14 -20.07 22.20
N GLU A 35 7.12 -19.68 22.97
CA GLU A 35 5.74 -19.59 22.46
C GLU A 35 5.55 -18.39 21.53
N ARG A 36 6.23 -17.27 21.78
CA ARG A 36 6.22 -16.12 20.87
C ARG A 36 6.77 -16.50 19.51
N VAL A 37 7.93 -17.15 19.44
CA VAL A 37 8.51 -17.64 18.18
C VAL A 37 7.55 -18.58 17.45
N ALA A 38 6.93 -19.53 18.17
CA ALA A 38 5.96 -20.44 17.58
C ALA A 38 4.72 -19.72 17.01
N LEU A 39 4.25 -18.66 17.69
CA LEU A 39 3.13 -17.85 17.20
C LEU A 39 3.55 -16.95 16.01
N ASP A 40 4.77 -16.42 16.03
CA ASP A 40 5.32 -15.66 14.91
C ASP A 40 5.43 -16.54 13.64
N ASP A 41 5.77 -17.82 13.78
CA ASP A 41 5.74 -18.77 12.66
C ASP A 41 4.34 -18.97 12.09
N VAL A 42 3.30 -18.99 12.93
CA VAL A 42 1.90 -19.08 12.50
C VAL A 42 1.47 -17.81 11.76
N ILE A 43 1.82 -16.64 12.30
CA ILE A 43 1.52 -15.35 11.68
C ILE A 43 2.22 -15.25 10.32
N ARG A 44 3.51 -15.60 10.26
CA ARG A 44 4.28 -15.67 9.01
C ARG A 44 3.61 -16.63 8.03
N ALA A 45 3.30 -17.86 8.43
CA ALA A 45 2.63 -18.81 7.56
C ALA A 45 1.32 -18.25 6.97
N TRP A 46 0.52 -17.56 7.77
CA TRP A 46 -0.70 -16.90 7.29
C TRP A 46 -0.41 -15.81 6.26
N PHE A 47 0.55 -14.91 6.52
CA PHE A 47 0.92 -13.83 5.58
C PHE A 47 1.33 -14.32 4.21
N PHE A 48 2.00 -15.48 4.14
CA PHE A 48 2.55 -16.03 2.91
C PHE A 48 1.70 -17.15 2.29
N THR A 49 0.57 -17.50 2.89
CA THR A 49 -0.35 -18.51 2.34
C THR A 49 -1.48 -17.82 1.56
N PRO A 50 -1.74 -18.24 0.31
CA PRO A 50 -2.90 -17.78 -0.47
C PRO A 50 -4.21 -17.98 0.27
N GLN A 51 -5.10 -16.98 0.24
CA GLN A 51 -6.41 -17.05 0.88
C GLN A 51 -7.51 -17.06 -0.17
N ASN A 52 -8.50 -17.94 -0.01
CA ASN A 52 -9.64 -18.02 -0.95
C ASN A 52 -10.48 -16.73 -0.96
N ASP A 53 -10.63 -16.11 0.22
CA ASP A 53 -11.37 -14.84 0.40
C ASP A 53 -10.58 -13.65 -0.15
N LEU A 54 -9.29 -13.83 -0.42
CA LEU A 54 -8.44 -12.87 -1.13
C LEU A 54 -8.20 -13.29 -2.59
N TYR A 55 -9.11 -14.10 -3.15
CA TYR A 55 -9.06 -14.54 -4.55
C TYR A 55 -7.76 -15.26 -4.93
N GLY A 56 -7.15 -15.96 -3.99
CA GLY A 56 -5.88 -16.67 -4.18
C GLY A 56 -4.64 -15.79 -4.00
N LEU A 57 -4.80 -14.52 -3.62
CA LEU A 57 -3.68 -13.68 -3.18
C LEU A 57 -3.26 -14.05 -1.75
N THR A 58 -1.98 -13.87 -1.47
CA THR A 58 -1.47 -13.89 -0.09
C THR A 58 -1.81 -12.55 0.59
N PRO A 59 -2.03 -12.53 1.91
CA PRO A 59 -2.17 -11.28 2.65
C PRO A 59 -0.96 -10.35 2.45
N GLN A 60 0.25 -10.91 2.37
CA GLN A 60 1.47 -10.18 2.05
C GLN A 60 1.34 -9.42 0.71
N ARG A 61 0.86 -10.10 -0.34
CA ARG A 61 0.74 -9.50 -1.67
C ARG A 61 -0.32 -8.41 -1.68
N MET A 62 -1.45 -8.64 -1.02
CA MET A 62 -2.55 -7.68 -0.91
C MET A 62 -2.06 -6.37 -0.28
N ILE A 63 -1.37 -6.46 0.86
CA ILE A 63 -0.85 -5.31 1.60
C ILE A 63 0.24 -4.59 0.79
N ARG A 64 1.20 -5.31 0.19
CA ARG A 64 2.26 -4.70 -0.64
C ARG A 64 1.71 -3.96 -1.85
N ASN A 65 0.68 -4.50 -2.48
CA ASN A 65 0.01 -3.82 -3.59
C ASN A 65 -0.61 -2.49 -3.11
N GLU A 66 -1.30 -2.48 -1.98
CA GLU A 66 -1.86 -1.25 -1.40
C GLU A 66 -0.78 -0.22 -1.03
N GLU A 67 0.33 -0.65 -0.42
CA GLU A 67 1.47 0.22 -0.10
C GLU A 67 2.12 0.86 -1.33
N LEU A 68 2.16 0.13 -2.45
CA LEU A 68 2.70 0.63 -3.72
C LEU A 68 1.65 1.38 -4.57
N GLY A 69 0.39 1.44 -4.12
CA GLY A 69 -0.72 1.97 -4.91
C GLY A 69 -1.08 1.13 -6.14
N ILE A 70 -0.67 -0.14 -6.16
CA ILE A 70 -0.98 -1.12 -7.20
C ILE A 70 -2.36 -1.72 -6.88
N ALA A 71 -3.20 -1.86 -7.89
CA ALA A 71 -4.54 -2.42 -7.70
C ALA A 71 -4.49 -3.92 -7.40
N ASN A 72 -5.37 -4.39 -6.51
CA ASN A 72 -5.59 -5.81 -6.28
C ASN A 72 -6.67 -6.31 -7.25
N THR A 73 -6.26 -7.07 -8.27
CA THR A 73 -7.16 -7.57 -9.31
C THR A 73 -8.06 -8.67 -8.79
N ILE A 74 -9.37 -8.48 -8.97
CA ILE A 74 -10.40 -9.46 -8.61
C ILE A 74 -10.78 -10.20 -9.88
N PRO A 75 -10.79 -11.55 -9.88
CA PRO A 75 -11.25 -12.32 -11.02
C PRO A 75 -12.68 -11.93 -11.42
N GLY A 76 -12.92 -11.75 -12.72
CA GLY A 76 -14.22 -11.27 -13.21
C GLY A 76 -15.39 -12.19 -12.87
N ASP A 77 -15.15 -13.50 -12.75
CA ASP A 77 -16.13 -14.50 -12.31
C ASP A 77 -16.46 -14.43 -10.80
N ARG A 78 -15.67 -13.68 -10.03
CA ARG A 78 -15.81 -13.47 -8.58
C ARG A 78 -16.28 -12.05 -8.24
N LEU A 79 -16.44 -11.18 -9.25
CA LEU A 79 -16.82 -9.78 -9.06
C LEU A 79 -18.20 -9.63 -8.39
N GLY A 80 -19.09 -10.61 -8.60
CA GLY A 80 -20.39 -10.67 -7.94
C GLY A 80 -20.32 -10.73 -6.41
N ASP A 81 -19.27 -11.34 -5.86
CA ASP A 81 -19.07 -11.55 -4.41
C ASP A 81 -18.85 -10.23 -3.64
N MET A 82 -18.48 -9.15 -4.34
CA MET A 82 -18.17 -7.85 -3.73
C MET A 82 -19.35 -6.89 -3.58
N PHE A 83 -20.44 -7.14 -4.31
CA PHE A 83 -21.52 -6.18 -4.44
C PHE A 83 -22.80 -6.79 -3.89
N GLU A 84 -23.44 -6.08 -2.96
CA GLU A 84 -24.78 -6.45 -2.50
C GLU A 84 -25.80 -6.20 -3.62
N ASP A 85 -26.55 -7.25 -4.00
CA ASP A 85 -27.47 -7.21 -5.14
C ASP A 85 -28.62 -6.20 -4.96
N ASP A 86 -29.00 -5.89 -3.70
CA ASP A 86 -30.10 -4.97 -3.38
C ASP A 86 -29.65 -3.51 -3.22
N CYS A 87 -28.36 -3.19 -3.37
CA CYS A 87 -27.84 -1.83 -3.25
C CYS A 87 -27.68 -1.15 -4.62
N PRO A 88 -28.42 -0.06 -4.92
CA PRO A 88 -28.34 0.64 -6.20
C PRO A 88 -26.95 1.19 -6.54
N VAL A 89 -26.17 1.56 -5.52
CA VAL A 89 -24.79 2.02 -5.68
C VAL A 89 -23.87 0.86 -6.04
N CYS A 90 -24.03 -0.30 -5.39
CA CYS A 90 -23.27 -1.50 -5.70
C CYS A 90 -23.57 -2.01 -7.12
N ALA A 91 -24.82 -1.93 -7.57
CA ALA A 91 -25.19 -2.28 -8.94
C ALA A 91 -24.51 -1.37 -9.99
N ALA A 92 -24.43 -0.06 -9.73
CA ALA A 92 -23.74 0.87 -10.60
C ALA A 92 -22.22 0.62 -10.65
N MET A 93 -21.60 0.37 -9.49
CA MET A 93 -20.17 0.02 -9.39
C MET A 93 -19.84 -1.31 -10.08
N ARG A 94 -20.72 -2.31 -9.96
CA ARG A 94 -20.59 -3.60 -10.68
C ARG A 94 -20.62 -3.38 -12.19
N ALA A 95 -21.58 -2.60 -12.69
CA ALA A 95 -21.71 -2.32 -14.12
C ALA A 95 -20.50 -1.56 -14.69
N GLU A 96 -19.93 -0.62 -13.92
CA GLU A 96 -18.70 0.09 -14.30
C GLU A 96 -17.50 -0.85 -14.38
N ALA A 97 -17.32 -1.74 -13.39
CA ALA A 97 -16.26 -2.73 -13.38
C ALA A 97 -16.40 -3.77 -14.52
N GLU A 98 -17.61 -4.24 -14.81
CA GLU A 98 -17.90 -5.12 -15.95
C GLU A 98 -17.61 -4.44 -17.30
N ALA A 99 -17.97 -3.16 -17.45
CA ALA A 99 -17.67 -2.39 -18.65
C ALA A 99 -16.17 -2.17 -18.84
N GLY A 100 -15.42 -1.95 -17.75
CA GLY A 100 -13.96 -1.94 -17.74
C GLY A 100 -13.38 -3.25 -18.28
N MET A 101 -13.81 -4.39 -17.73
CA MET A 101 -13.38 -5.73 -18.16
C MET A 101 -13.61 -5.98 -19.65
N ALA A 102 -14.75 -5.55 -20.18
CA ALA A 102 -15.07 -5.71 -21.60
C ALA A 102 -14.22 -4.83 -22.53
N ALA A 103 -13.75 -3.66 -22.06
CA ALA A 103 -12.94 -2.72 -22.84
C ALA A 103 -11.46 -3.14 -22.98
N GLY A 104 -10.98 -4.03 -22.11
CA GLY A 104 -9.63 -4.57 -22.17
C GLY A 104 -9.48 -5.79 -21.25
N PRO A 105 -9.49 -7.03 -21.77
CA PRO A 105 -9.38 -8.22 -20.92
C PRO A 105 -8.04 -8.36 -20.19
N ASP A 106 -7.00 -7.65 -20.65
CA ASP A 106 -5.67 -7.58 -20.04
C ASP A 106 -5.47 -6.35 -19.13
N HIS A 107 -6.47 -5.47 -19.00
CA HIS A 107 -6.39 -4.38 -18.03
C HIS A 107 -6.55 -4.97 -16.63
N ASP A 108 -5.65 -4.63 -15.70
CA ASP A 108 -5.85 -4.89 -14.28
C ASP A 108 -7.06 -4.09 -13.79
N HIS A 109 -8.25 -4.69 -13.84
CA HIS A 109 -9.50 -4.11 -13.31
C HIS A 109 -9.57 -4.17 -11.78
N GLY A 110 -8.41 -4.18 -11.14
CA GLY A 110 -8.32 -4.18 -9.70
C GLY A 110 -8.91 -2.90 -9.13
N TRP A 111 -9.71 -3.08 -8.09
CA TRP A 111 -10.09 -1.96 -7.24
C TRP A 111 -8.91 -1.66 -6.32
N SER A 112 -8.35 -0.46 -6.40
CA SER A 112 -7.40 0.03 -5.40
C SER A 112 -8.18 0.65 -4.24
N PHE A 113 -8.34 -0.09 -3.16
CA PHE A 113 -8.64 0.50 -1.86
C PHE A 113 -7.36 0.56 -1.06
N GLY A 114 -6.97 1.74 -0.58
CA GLY A 114 -6.01 1.85 0.52
C GLY A 114 -4.87 2.82 0.28
N LEU A 115 -4.81 3.82 1.13
CA LEU A 115 -3.55 4.43 1.55
C LEU A 115 -3.02 3.50 2.66
N ALA A 116 -2.05 2.65 2.37
CA ALA A 116 -1.39 1.86 3.41
C ALA A 116 -0.35 2.72 4.15
N PRO A 117 -0.08 2.43 5.44
CA PRO A 117 0.89 3.18 6.23
C PRO A 117 2.31 3.04 5.67
N ASP A 118 3.16 4.04 5.96
CA ASP A 118 4.58 4.01 5.58
C ASP A 118 5.34 2.81 6.15
N SER A 119 4.84 2.23 7.24
CA SER A 119 5.29 0.95 7.80
C SER A 119 4.12 0.11 8.29
N SER A 120 4.22 -1.20 8.10
CA SER A 120 3.18 -2.15 8.52
C SER A 120 3.78 -3.30 9.33
N LEU A 121 2.91 -4.07 10.01
CA LEU A 121 3.34 -5.29 10.70
C LEU A 121 4.08 -6.24 9.75
N LEU A 122 3.73 -6.22 8.46
CA LEU A 122 4.35 -7.05 7.44
C LEU A 122 5.86 -6.80 7.34
N ASP A 123 6.35 -5.58 7.58
CA ASP A 123 7.78 -5.27 7.53
C ASP A 123 8.60 -6.07 8.56
N GLU A 124 8.00 -6.50 9.67
CA GLU A 124 8.64 -7.38 10.66
C GLU A 124 8.76 -8.83 10.17
N TYR A 125 7.82 -9.28 9.33
CA TYR A 125 7.73 -10.66 8.86
C TYR A 125 8.30 -10.86 7.44
N ASP A 126 8.44 -9.79 6.66
CA ASP A 126 8.93 -9.72 5.28
C ASP A 126 9.94 -8.58 5.10
N PRO A 127 11.13 -8.65 5.75
CA PRO A 127 12.13 -7.59 5.69
C PRO A 127 12.68 -7.41 4.28
N GLU A 128 12.92 -8.49 3.53
CA GLU A 128 13.40 -8.39 2.15
C GLU A 128 12.36 -7.72 1.23
N GLY A 129 11.07 -8.02 1.41
CA GLY A 129 10.00 -7.34 0.68
C GLY A 129 9.85 -5.86 1.08
N SER A 130 10.19 -5.50 2.31
CA SER A 130 10.22 -4.09 2.76
C SER A 130 11.34 -3.31 2.09
N ASP A 131 12.55 -3.89 2.02
CA ASP A 131 13.68 -3.29 1.33
C ASP A 131 13.37 -3.06 -0.15
N GLU A 132 12.75 -4.05 -0.81
CA GLU A 132 12.33 -3.95 -2.20
C GLU A 132 11.28 -2.85 -2.41
N ARG A 133 10.29 -2.75 -1.52
CA ARG A 133 9.29 -1.67 -1.55
C ARG A 133 9.96 -0.30 -1.48
N TRP A 134 10.87 -0.10 -0.52
CA TRP A 134 11.59 1.17 -0.37
C TRP A 134 12.47 1.50 -1.57
N ARG A 135 13.08 0.49 -2.19
CA ARG A 135 13.82 0.67 -3.45
C ARG A 135 12.91 1.20 -4.56
N ILE A 136 11.72 0.62 -4.74
CA ILE A 136 10.73 1.07 -5.73
C ILE A 136 10.25 2.50 -5.44
N GLU A 137 9.97 2.82 -4.18
CA GLU A 137 9.55 4.16 -3.78
C GLU A 137 10.64 5.21 -4.00
N ASP A 138 11.90 4.92 -3.68
CA ASP A 138 13.03 5.80 -3.93
C ASP A 138 13.23 6.05 -5.44
N GLU A 139 13.12 5.01 -6.27
CA GLU A 139 13.14 5.12 -7.74
C GLU A 139 11.99 6.03 -8.23
N ARG A 140 10.78 5.86 -7.68
CA ARG A 140 9.60 6.69 -8.01
C ARG A 140 9.77 8.14 -7.58
N MET A 141 10.30 8.39 -6.38
CA MET A 141 10.57 9.75 -5.89
C MET A 141 11.60 10.45 -6.76
N LYS A 142 12.70 9.78 -7.12
CA LYS A 142 13.73 10.31 -8.02
C LYS A 142 13.16 10.61 -9.41
N ALA A 143 12.34 9.72 -9.97
CA ALA A 143 11.68 9.94 -11.25
C ALA A 143 10.73 11.14 -11.20
N ASN A 144 9.92 11.27 -10.15
CA ASN A 144 9.02 12.40 -9.94
C ASN A 144 9.78 13.72 -9.79
N GLN A 145 10.89 13.73 -9.03
CA GLN A 145 11.74 14.90 -8.89
C GLN A 145 12.36 15.29 -10.24
N ALA A 146 12.86 14.32 -11.01
CA ALA A 146 13.41 14.57 -12.34
C ALA A 146 12.35 15.10 -13.32
N ALA A 147 11.13 14.55 -13.28
CA ALA A 147 10.01 15.01 -14.10
C ALA A 147 9.60 16.45 -13.74
N ARG A 148 9.45 16.76 -12.44
CA ARG A 148 9.16 18.13 -11.97
C ARG A 148 10.27 19.11 -12.36
N LYS A 149 11.53 18.69 -12.28
CA LYS A 149 12.67 19.50 -12.73
C LYS A 149 12.63 19.76 -14.24
N ALA A 150 12.31 18.76 -15.05
CA ALA A 150 12.17 18.92 -16.49
C ALA A 150 10.97 19.81 -16.87
N GLU A 151 9.84 19.66 -16.18
CA GLU A 151 8.66 20.53 -16.34
C GLU A 151 8.98 21.97 -15.95
N ALA A 152 9.60 22.19 -14.78
CA ALA A 152 10.03 23.51 -14.32
C ALA A 152 11.02 24.19 -15.28
N GLN A 153 11.85 23.43 -16.00
CA GLN A 153 12.79 23.94 -17.01
C GLN A 153 12.13 24.25 -18.36
N THR A 154 11.04 23.56 -18.69
CA THR A 154 10.32 23.71 -19.97
C THR A 154 9.18 24.73 -19.90
N LEU A 155 8.68 25.06 -18.71
CA LEU A 155 7.73 26.15 -18.50
C LEU A 155 8.35 27.47 -19.02
N PRO A 156 7.79 28.07 -20.09
CA PRO A 156 8.26 29.35 -20.57
C PRO A 156 8.03 30.40 -19.49
N PHE A 157 8.97 31.33 -19.33
CA PHE A 157 8.86 32.53 -18.49
C PHE A 157 7.83 33.54 -19.06
N ALA A 158 6.79 33.05 -19.75
CA ALA A 158 5.82 33.85 -20.46
C ALA A 158 4.65 34.18 -19.52
N GLY A 159 4.95 35.04 -18.55
CA GLY A 159 3.98 35.58 -17.59
C GLY A 159 4.56 36.59 -16.61
N ALA A 160 5.74 37.15 -16.88
CA ALA A 160 6.43 38.07 -15.97
C ALA A 160 5.86 39.50 -15.98
N ASP A 161 4.54 39.62 -15.87
CA ASP A 161 3.91 40.84 -15.36
C ASP A 161 3.59 40.72 -13.85
N ASP A 162 3.71 39.51 -13.27
CA ASP A 162 3.55 39.25 -11.84
C ASP A 162 4.89 38.86 -11.17
N PRO A 163 5.47 39.74 -10.34
CA PRO A 163 6.76 39.51 -9.69
C PRO A 163 6.71 38.41 -8.61
N ASP A 164 5.54 38.13 -8.02
CA ASP A 164 5.41 37.13 -6.96
C ASP A 164 5.48 35.71 -7.58
N LEU A 165 4.80 35.49 -8.70
CA LEU A 165 4.88 34.23 -9.45
C LEU A 165 6.29 33.95 -9.99
N ALA A 166 6.99 34.99 -10.43
CA ALA A 166 8.39 34.87 -10.87
C ALA A 166 9.34 34.50 -9.72
N HIS A 167 9.08 35.01 -8.51
CA HIS A 167 9.83 34.67 -7.30
C HIS A 167 9.62 33.22 -6.87
N ASP A 168 8.37 32.75 -6.87
CA ASP A 168 8.02 31.38 -6.49
C ASP A 168 8.66 30.34 -7.44
N ILE A 169 8.61 30.59 -8.75
CA ILE A 169 9.27 29.72 -9.75
C ILE A 169 10.79 29.70 -9.56
N GLN A 170 11.41 30.84 -9.20
CA GLN A 170 12.85 30.89 -8.90
C GLN A 170 13.20 30.12 -7.62
N GLN A 171 12.41 30.24 -6.56
CA GLN A 171 12.61 29.47 -5.33
C GLN A 171 12.46 27.96 -5.58
N GLU A 172 11.45 27.54 -6.34
CA GLU A 172 11.24 26.13 -6.66
C GLU A 172 12.40 25.55 -7.49
N ARG A 173 12.90 26.29 -8.48
CA ARG A 173 14.10 25.89 -9.26
C ARG A 173 15.35 25.76 -8.38
N ALA A 174 15.62 26.75 -7.53
CA ALA A 174 16.77 26.71 -6.61
C ALA A 174 16.69 25.55 -5.61
N TRP A 175 15.49 25.21 -5.14
CA TRP A 175 15.24 24.04 -4.29
C TRP A 175 15.48 22.72 -5.06
N LEU A 176 15.02 22.62 -6.31
CA LEU A 176 15.19 21.44 -7.18
C LEU A 176 16.64 21.24 -7.68
N ASP A 177 17.46 22.30 -7.73
CA ASP A 177 18.88 22.23 -8.09
C ASP A 177 19.80 21.90 -6.90
N GLY A 178 19.26 21.89 -5.67
CA GLY A 178 20.03 21.57 -4.47
C GLY A 178 20.90 22.72 -3.96
N ASP A 179 20.66 23.95 -4.43
CA ASP A 179 21.44 25.15 -4.10
C ASP A 179 21.06 25.75 -2.73
N PHE A 180 20.01 25.26 -2.08
CA PHE A 180 19.71 25.57 -0.68
C PHE A 180 20.40 24.57 0.26
N GLN A 181 21.58 24.94 0.76
CA GLN A 181 22.11 24.40 2.01
C GLN A 181 21.47 25.15 3.19
N PHE A 182 20.96 24.40 4.17
CA PHE A 182 20.45 24.93 5.44
C PHE A 182 21.52 25.76 6.19
#